data_AF-A0A930RWE8-F1
#
_entry.id   AF-A0A930RWE8-F1
#
_cell.length_a   1.000
_cell.length_b   1.000
_cell.length_c   1.000
_cell.angle_alpha   90.00
_cell.angle_beta   90.00
_cell.angle_gamma   90.00
#
_symmetry.space_group_name_H-M   'P 1'
#
loop_
_entity.id
_entity.type
_entity.pdbx_description
1 polymer ?
#
loop_
_entity_poly.entity_id
_entity_poly.type
_entity_poly.pdbx_seq_one_letter_code
_entity_poly.pdbx_strand_id
1 'polypeptide(L)'
;MIAFYATTFDALTLVVSAYSYKELEHTHGSDKRVRMFWSLVFILFPIALIFSENSMYNLQSVAIIAALPIGIIIVMIIASFFKDAKDYLKN
;
A
#
# COMPACT_ATOMS: atom_id res chain seq x y z
N MET A 1 -12.37 -17.31 6.44
CA MET A 1 -11.57 -16.61 5.41
C MET A 1 -12.07 -15.19 5.15
N ILE A 2 -13.38 -14.98 5.00
CA ILE A 2 -13.98 -13.65 4.70
C ILE A 2 -13.57 -12.56 5.71
N ALA A 3 -13.58 -12.86 7.02
CA ALA A 3 -13.17 -11.90 8.05
C ALA A 3 -11.70 -11.44 7.90
N PHE A 4 -10.79 -12.34 7.53
CA PHE A 4 -9.39 -11.98 7.29
C PHE A 4 -9.25 -11.07 6.07
N TYR A 5 -9.95 -11.36 4.98
CA TYR A 5 -9.96 -10.48 3.81
C TYR A 5 -10.55 -9.11 4.13
N ALA A 6 -11.63 -9.05 4.91
CA ALA A 6 -12.24 -7.80 5.34
C ALA A 6 -11.29 -6.95 6.20
N THR A 7 -10.61 -7.54 7.19
CA THR A 7 -9.67 -6.82 8.06
C THR A 7 -8.42 -6.35 7.29
N THR A 8 -7.86 -7.20 6.43
CA THR A 8 -6.71 -6.82 5.59
C THR A 8 -7.07 -5.70 4.63
N PHE A 9 -8.26 -5.78 4.01
CA PHE A 9 -8.76 -4.74 3.12
C PHE A 9 -9.01 -3.42 3.86
N ASP A 10 -9.60 -3.48 5.06
CA ASP A 10 -9.82 -2.31 5.92
C ASP A 10 -8.50 -1.61 6.28
N ALA A 11 -7.46 -2.40 6.62
CA ALA A 11 -6.12 -1.90 6.91
C ALA A 11 -5.45 -1.26 5.67
N LEU A 12 -5.55 -1.89 4.49
CA LEU A 12 -4.99 -1.36 3.25
C LEU A 12 -5.62 -0.01 2.89
N THR A 13 -6.95 0.10 2.94
CA THR A 13 -7.65 1.36 2.63
C THR A 13 -7.28 2.48 3.60
N LEU A 14 -7.07 2.17 4.88
CA LEU A 14 -6.63 3.15 5.89
C LEU A 14 -5.19 3.63 5.62
N VAL A 15 -4.26 2.72 5.36
CA VAL A 15 -2.86 3.07 5.10
C VAL A 15 -2.74 3.92 3.83
N VAL A 16 -3.44 3.53 2.76
CA VAL A 16 -3.39 4.24 1.48
C VAL A 16 -4.10 5.60 1.57
N SER A 17 -5.20 5.68 2.31
CA SER A 17 -5.86 6.97 2.55
C SER A 17 -4.98 7.90 3.39
N ALA A 18 -4.26 7.37 4.39
CA ALA A 18 -3.29 8.13 5.18
C ALA A 18 -2.14 8.68 4.32
N TYR A 19 -1.56 7.88 3.42
CA TYR A 19 -0.52 8.33 2.49
C TYR A 19 -1.02 9.30 1.40
N SER A 20 -2.32 9.40 1.18
CA SER A 20 -2.90 10.34 0.21
C SER A 20 -2.95 11.78 0.73
N TYR A 21 -2.77 11.99 2.04
CA TYR A 21 -2.67 13.31 2.64
C TYR A 21 -1.21 13.71 2.82
N LYS A 22 -0.89 14.95 2.45
CA LYS A 22 0.46 15.53 2.61
C LYS A 22 0.78 15.83 4.08
N GLU A 23 -0.24 16.22 4.84
CA GLU A 23 -0.17 16.47 6.28
C GLU A 23 -1.42 15.86 6.91
N LEU A 24 -1.24 14.89 7.81
CA LEU A 24 -2.32 14.39 8.66
C LEU A 24 -2.33 15.26 9.90
N GLU A 25 -3.27 16.21 9.97
CA GLU A 25 -3.52 16.93 11.21
C GLU A 25 -3.91 15.90 12.28
N HIS A 26 -3.12 15.80 13.37
CA HIS A 26 -3.21 14.75 14.41
C HIS A 26 -4.61 14.58 15.05
N THR A 27 -5.55 15.46 14.76
CA THR A 27 -6.92 15.52 15.30
C THR A 27 -8.00 15.05 14.32
N HIS A 28 -7.76 15.06 13.01
CA HIS A 28 -8.77 14.70 12.02
C HIS A 28 -8.30 13.48 11.22
N GLY A 29 -8.79 12.30 11.61
CA GLY A 29 -8.56 11.07 10.84
C GLY A 29 -8.89 11.28 9.37
N SER A 30 -8.07 10.70 8.47
CA SER A 30 -8.23 10.71 7.02
C SER A 30 -9.70 10.81 6.60
N ASP A 31 -10.09 11.87 5.87
CA ASP A 31 -11.49 12.11 5.47
C ASP A 31 -12.11 10.81 4.91
N LYS A 32 -13.29 10.47 5.43
CA LYS A 32 -14.06 9.27 5.11
C LYS A 32 -14.28 9.14 3.59
N ARG A 33 -14.27 10.26 2.87
CA ARG A 33 -14.37 10.34 1.40
C ARG A 33 -13.18 9.70 0.68
N VAL A 34 -11.95 9.99 1.10
CA VAL A 34 -10.73 9.44 0.45
C VAL A 34 -10.61 7.94 0.72
N ARG A 35 -10.97 7.51 1.94
CA ARG A 35 -11.05 6.09 2.26
C ARG A 35 -12.07 5.36 1.40
N MET A 36 -13.25 5.95 1.18
CA MET A 36 -14.28 5.39 0.31
C MET A 36 -13.83 5.32 -1.16
N PHE A 37 -13.14 6.35 -1.66
CA PHE A 37 -12.55 6.35 -3.00
C PHE A 37 -11.58 5.17 -3.18
N TRP A 38 -10.60 5.02 -2.29
CA TRP A 38 -9.62 3.94 -2.39
C TRP A 38 -10.25 2.56 -2.22
N SER A 39 -11.24 2.43 -1.33
CA SER A 39 -12.02 1.19 -1.18
C SER A 39 -12.69 0.77 -2.49
N LEU A 40 -13.36 1.71 -3.18
CA LEU A 40 -13.98 1.42 -4.47
C LEU A 40 -12.94 1.05 -5.55
N VAL A 41 -11.83 1.78 -5.61
CA VAL A 41 -10.73 1.49 -6.55
C VAL A 41 -10.17 0.08 -6.34
N PHE A 42 -9.92 -0.33 -5.09
CA PHE A 42 -9.37 -1.65 -4.79
C PHE A 42 -10.34 -2.81 -5.06
N ILE A 43 -11.65 -2.56 -5.14
CA ILE A 43 -12.63 -3.57 -5.57
C ILE A 43 -12.73 -3.58 -7.09
N LEU A 44 -12.78 -2.42 -7.73
CA LEU A 44 -13.02 -2.29 -9.17
C LEU A 44 -11.81 -2.75 -10.00
N PHE A 45 -10.59 -2.48 -9.52
CA PHE A 45 -9.34 -2.88 -10.17
C PHE A 45 -9.18 -4.41 -10.37
N PRO A 46 -9.27 -5.26 -9.33
CA PRO A 46 -9.19 -6.71 -9.52
C PRO A 46 -10.35 -7.27 -10.33
N ILE A 47 -11.56 -6.70 -10.22
CA ILE A 47 -12.70 -7.10 -11.06
C ILE A 47 -12.39 -6.85 -12.54
N ALA A 48 -11.86 -5.66 -12.89
CA ALA A 48 -11.48 -5.35 -14.27
C ALA A 48 -10.40 -6.30 -14.81
N LEU A 49 -9.41 -6.66 -13.98
CA LEU A 49 -8.38 -7.63 -14.36
C LEU A 49 -8.92 -9.04 -14.55
N ILE A 50 -9.93 -9.45 -13.77
CA ILE A 50 -10.56 -10.77 -13.90
C ILE A 50 -11.28 -10.93 -15.23
N PHE A 51 -11.88 -9.86 -15.75
CA PHE A 51 -12.55 -9.86 -17.05
C PHE A 51 -11.61 -9.74 -18.25
N SER A 52 -10.32 -9.49 -18.04
CA SER A 52 -9.31 -9.49 -19.10
C SER A 52 -8.95 -10.92 -19.51
N GLU A 53 -8.75 -11.14 -20.82
CA GLU A 53 -8.22 -12.41 -21.34
C GLU A 53 -6.90 -12.77 -20.64
N ASN A 54 -6.73 -14.04 -20.25
CA ASN A 54 -5.61 -14.52 -19.41
C ASN A 54 -5.46 -13.80 -18.05
N SER A 55 -6.59 -13.47 -17.40
CA SER A 55 -6.71 -12.84 -16.07
C SER A 55 -5.65 -13.25 -15.03
N MET A 56 -5.40 -14.55 -14.81
CA MET A 56 -4.45 -15.00 -13.79
C MET A 56 -3.01 -14.57 -14.10
N TYR A 57 -2.60 -14.69 -15.38
CA TYR A 57 -1.27 -14.28 -15.81
C TYR A 57 -1.10 -12.76 -15.74
N ASN A 58 -2.14 -12.00 -16.10
CA ASN A 58 -2.11 -10.54 -16.03
C ASN A 58 -2.03 -10.04 -14.59
N LEU A 59 -2.79 -10.64 -13.67
CA LEU A 59 -2.79 -10.27 -12.25
C LEU A 59 -1.43 -10.56 -11.60
N GLN A 60 -0.82 -11.69 -11.95
CA GLN A 60 0.53 -12.03 -11.50
C GLN A 60 1.60 -11.08 -12.09
N SER A 61 1.51 -10.77 -13.39
CA SER A 61 2.48 -9.91 -14.08
C SER A 61 2.45 -8.48 -13.51
N VAL A 62 1.27 -7.92 -13.31
CA VAL A 62 1.09 -6.60 -12.69
C VAL A 62 1.65 -6.59 -11.26
N ALA A 63 1.42 -7.64 -10.47
CA ALA A 63 1.97 -7.74 -9.13
C ALA A 63 3.51 -7.78 -9.13
N ILE A 64 4.13 -8.52 -10.05
CA ILE A 64 5.60 -8.58 -10.17
C ILE A 64 6.18 -7.22 -10.55
N ILE A 65 5.58 -6.56 -11.54
CA ILE A 65 6.03 -5.24 -12.01
C ILE A 65 5.91 -4.19 -10.89
N ALA A 66 4.84 -4.23 -10.10
CA ALA A 66 4.64 -3.33 -8.97
C ALA A 66 5.57 -3.63 -7.77
N ALA A 67 5.89 -4.89 -7.51
CA ALA A 67 6.72 -5.29 -6.38
C ALA A 67 8.19 -4.87 -6.53
N LEU A 68 8.72 -4.86 -7.75
CA LEU A 68 10.12 -4.55 -8.02
C LEU A 68 10.57 -3.16 -7.52
N PRO A 69 9.92 -2.04 -7.89
CA PRO A 69 10.31 -0.72 -7.38
C PRO A 69 10.14 -0.59 -5.86
N ILE A 70 9.09 -1.21 -5.29
CA ILE A 70 8.85 -1.22 -3.84
C ILE A 70 10.00 -1.95 -3.13
N GLY A 71 10.49 -3.06 -3.69
CA GLY A 71 11.64 -3.79 -3.16
C GLY A 71 12.89 -2.93 -3.05
N ILE A 72 13.17 -2.09 -4.06
CA ILE A 72 14.31 -1.16 -4.04
C ILE A 72 14.15 -0.14 -2.90
N ILE A 73 12.94 0.41 -2.72
CA ILE A 73 12.64 1.34 -1.62
C ILE A 73 12.90 0.70 -0.25
N ILE A 74 12.47 -0.55 -0.05
CA ILE A 74 12.68 -1.28 1.21
C ILE A 74 14.18 -1.45 1.49
N VAL A 75 14.98 -1.82 0.50
CA VAL A 75 16.45 -1.95 0.67
C VAL A 75 17.07 -0.60 1.06
N MET A 76 16.64 0.50 0.45
CA MET A 76 17.12 1.86 0.81
C MET A 76 16.72 2.27 2.23
N ILE A 77 15.52 1.89 2.69
CA ILE A 77 15.06 2.15 4.06
C ILE A 77 15.94 1.37 5.05
N ILE A 78 16.19 0.09 4.80
CA ILE A 78 17.04 -0.75 5.66
C ILE A 78 18.47 -0.18 5.73
N ALA A 79 19.05 0.18 4.59
CA ALA A 79 20.39 0.79 4.55
C ALA A 79 20.44 2.12 5.31
N SER A 80 19.42 2.97 5.16
CA SER A 80 19.30 4.24 5.88
C SER A 80 19.18 4.03 7.39
N PHE A 81 18.41 3.04 7.83
CA PHE A 81 18.25 2.70 9.25
C PHE A 81 19.59 2.30 9.90
N PHE A 82 20.39 1.45 9.25
CA PHE A 82 21.70 1.08 9.78
C PHE A 82 22.69 2.25 9.81
N LYS A 83 22.62 3.14 8.81
CA LYS A 83 23.43 4.36 8.79
C LYS A 83 23.06 5.28 9.97
N ASP A 84 21.78 5.55 10.15
CA ASP A 84 21.26 6.41 11.20
C ASP A 84 21.56 5.85 12.60
N ALA A 85 21.37 4.54 12.80
CA ALA A 85 21.73 3.87 14.05
C ALA A 85 23.23 3.96 14.36
N LYS A 86 24.09 3.87 13.34
CA LYS A 86 25.54 4.03 13.51
C LYS A 86 25.91 5.46 13.89
N ASP A 87 25.27 6.46 13.26
CA ASP A 87 25.49 7.86 13.58
C ASP A 87 25.00 8.20 15.01
N TYR A 88 23.87 7.61 15.43
CA TYR A 88 23.36 7.72 16.80
C TYR A 88 24.31 7.12 17.85
N LEU A 89 24.91 5.96 17.59
CA LEU A 89 25.84 5.30 18.52
C LEU A 89 27.24 5.91 18.55
N LYS A 90 27.57 6.79 17.59
CA LYS A 90 28.88 7.46 17.51
C LYS A 90 28.90 8.83 18.20
N ASN A 91 27.71 9.39 18.48
CA ASN A 91 27.50 10.51 19.40
C ASN A 91 27.27 10.01 20.82
#